data_AF-A0A939AIJ3-F1
#
_entry.id   AF-A0A939AIJ3-F1
#
_cell.length_a   1.000
_cell.length_b   1.000
_cell.length_c   1.000
_cell.angle_alpha   90.00
_cell.angle_beta   90.00
_cell.angle_gamma   90.00
#
_symmetry.space_group_name_H-M   'P 1'
#
loop_
_entity.id
_entity.type
_entity.pdbx_description
1 polymer ?
#
loop_
_entity_poly.entity_id
_entity_poly.type
_entity_poly.pdbx_seq_one_letter_code
_entity_poly.pdbx_strand_id
1 'polypeptide(L)'
;GELPTDCVPDADLAHALHAQGRIVLVAADLAFARSAFDRVRNAIEEHLRDRGTITVAGARDLLGTSRKYALAILEHLDRQHVTRRVGDERRLAVPGG
;
A
#
# COMPACT_ATOMS: atom_id res chain seq x y z
N GLY A 1 -24.21 -15.48 17.37
CA GLY A 1 -24.05 -15.88 15.96
C GLY A 1 -22.65 -15.48 15.57
N GLU A 2 -21.79 -16.47 15.36
CA GLU A 2 -20.44 -16.21 14.86
C GLU A 2 -20.54 -15.54 13.49
N LEU A 3 -19.90 -14.38 13.35
CA LEU A 3 -19.74 -13.74 12.05
C LEU A 3 -18.89 -14.70 11.18
N PRO A 4 -19.25 -14.91 9.90
CA PRO A 4 -18.42 -15.74 9.03
C PRO A 4 -17.04 -15.09 8.88
N THR A 5 -16.00 -15.78 9.33
CA THR A 5 -14.63 -15.25 9.37
C THR A 5 -13.96 -15.15 7.99
N ASP A 6 -14.56 -15.68 6.93
CA ASP A 6 -14.02 -15.60 5.57
C ASP A 6 -15.10 -15.12 4.58
N CYS A 7 -15.42 -13.82 4.61
CA CYS A 7 -16.12 -13.19 3.49
C CYS A 7 -15.11 -12.43 2.63
N VAL A 8 -14.66 -13.07 1.54
CA VAL A 8 -14.16 -12.28 0.41
C VAL A 8 -15.36 -11.44 -0.04
N PRO A 9 -15.28 -10.09 0.00
CA PRO A 9 -16.39 -9.27 -0.47
C PRO A 9 -16.69 -9.65 -1.92
N ASP A 10 -17.97 -9.83 -2.25
CA ASP A 10 -18.40 -9.93 -3.64
C ASP A 10 -17.78 -8.76 -4.44
N ALA A 11 -17.38 -9.00 -5.69
CA ALA A 11 -16.66 -8.02 -6.50
C ALA A 11 -17.42 -6.69 -6.56
N ASP A 12 -18.76 -6.75 -6.59
CA ASP A 12 -19.64 -5.60 -6.56
C ASP A 12 -19.60 -4.84 -5.22
N LEU A 13 -19.48 -5.54 -4.09
CA LEU A 13 -19.32 -4.93 -2.77
C LEU A 13 -17.96 -4.23 -2.65
N ALA A 14 -16.88 -4.86 -3.13
CA ALA A 14 -15.55 -4.25 -3.15
C ALA A 14 -15.56 -2.98 -4.02
N HIS A 15 -16.16 -3.02 -5.21
CA HIS A 15 -16.29 -1.86 -6.09
C HIS A 15 -17.11 -0.74 -5.43
N ALA A 16 -18.24 -1.06 -4.79
CA ALA A 16 -19.07 -0.08 -4.08
C ALA A 16 -18.30 0.60 -2.94
N LEU A 17 -17.58 -0.17 -2.12
CA LEU A 17 -16.76 0.36 -1.03
C LEU A 17 -15.59 1.20 -1.54
N HIS A 18 -15.01 0.84 -2.68
CA HIS A 18 -13.94 1.60 -3.31
C HIS A 18 -14.46 2.92 -3.87
N ALA A 19 -15.61 2.91 -4.55
CA ALA A 19 -16.28 4.10 -5.06
C ALA A 19 -16.68 5.07 -3.93
N GLN A 20 -17.06 4.55 -2.76
CA GLN A 20 -17.30 5.33 -1.55
C GLN A 20 -16.02 5.83 -0.86
N GLY A 21 -14.83 5.48 -1.38
CA GLY A 21 -13.54 5.86 -0.81
C GLY A 21 -13.20 5.17 0.51
N ARG A 22 -13.97 4.16 0.94
CA ARG A 22 -13.77 3.47 2.22
C ARG A 22 -12.63 2.46 2.17
N ILE A 23 -12.37 1.92 0.99
CA ILE A 23 -11.24 1.02 0.73
C ILE A 23 -10.36 1.53 -0.41
N VAL A 24 -9.10 1.15 -0.37
CA VAL A 24 -8.11 1.36 -1.43
C VAL A 24 -7.76 -0.01 -2.00
N LEU A 25 -8.02 -0.18 -3.31
CA LEU A 25 -7.61 -1.37 -4.05
C LEU A 25 -6.13 -1.23 -4.41
N VAL A 26 -5.28 -2.02 -3.77
CA VAL A 26 -3.82 -1.99 -3.95
C VAL A 26 -3.39 -2.93 -5.06
N ALA A 27 -4.02 -4.11 -5.15
CA ALA A 27 -3.89 -5.07 -6.24
C ALA A 27 -5.24 -5.75 -6.49
N ALA A 28 -5.31 -6.62 -7.50
CA ALA A 28 -6.56 -7.32 -7.88
C ALA A 28 -7.18 -8.12 -6.72
N ASP A 29 -6.36 -8.72 -5.86
CA ASP A 29 -6.75 -9.54 -4.71
C ASP A 29 -6.45 -8.86 -3.36
N LEU A 30 -6.16 -7.55 -3.34
CA LEU A 30 -5.69 -6.86 -2.14
C LEU A 30 -6.33 -5.49 -1.99
N ALA A 31 -7.15 -5.35 -0.95
CA ALA A 31 -7.77 -4.10 -0.54
C ALA A 31 -7.39 -3.75 0.91
N PHE A 32 -7.27 -2.46 1.19
CA PHE A 32 -7.08 -1.94 2.54
C PHE A 32 -8.23 -1.01 2.88
N ALA A 33 -8.64 -0.98 4.15
CA ALA A 33 -9.39 0.16 4.66
C ALA A 33 -8.58 1.44 4.41
N ARG A 34 -9.23 2.53 3.98
CA ARG A 34 -8.55 3.79 3.65
C ARG A 34 -7.62 4.26 4.76
N SER A 35 -8.11 4.27 6.00
CA SER A 35 -7.30 4.70 7.15
C SER A 35 -6.08 3.82 7.41
N ALA A 36 -6.14 2.53 7.10
CA ALA A 36 -5.00 1.63 7.20
C ALA A 36 -3.99 1.90 6.08
N PHE A 37 -4.48 2.10 4.85
CA PHE A 37 -3.63 2.45 3.72
C PHE A 37 -2.90 3.78 3.94
N ASP A 38 -3.60 4.80 4.45
CA ASP A 38 -3.00 6.11 4.72
C ASP A 38 -1.87 6.01 5.75
N ARG A 39 -2.01 5.17 6.79
CA ARG A 39 -0.92 4.90 7.75
C ARG A 39 0.28 4.25 7.08
N VAL A 40 0.05 3.23 6.24
CA VAL A 40 1.10 2.55 5.49
C VAL A 40 1.84 3.52 4.56
N ARG A 41 1.09 4.33 3.80
CA ARG A 41 1.66 5.35 2.91
C ARG A 41 2.53 6.33 3.69
N ASN A 42 2.00 6.87 4.78
CA ASN A 42 2.71 7.85 5.60
C ASN A 42 4.01 7.27 6.17
N ALA A 43 4.00 6.02 6.66
CA ALA A 43 5.21 5.36 7.16
C ALA A 43 6.29 5.20 6.07
N ILE A 44 5.90 4.82 4.85
CA ILE A 44 6.84 4.72 3.72
C ILE A 44 7.37 6.09 3.33
N GLU A 45 6.52 7.11 3.22
CA GLU A 45 6.96 8.46 2.88
C GLU A 45 7.89 9.05 3.94
N GLU A 46 7.58 8.86 5.23
CA GLU A 46 8.44 9.27 6.35
C GLU A 46 9.80 8.59 6.29
N HIS A 47 9.83 7.26 6.10
CA HIS A 47 11.07 6.52 5.90
C HIS A 47 11.87 7.05 4.71
N LEU A 48 11.21 7.33 3.59
CA LEU A 48 11.88 7.85 2.40
C LEU A 48 12.38 9.30 2.57
N ARG A 49 11.69 10.14 3.35
CA ARG A 49 12.17 11.48 3.70
C ARG A 49 13.42 11.41 4.60
N ASP A 50 13.46 10.47 5.56
CA ASP A 50 14.60 10.31 6.49
C ASP A 50 15.79 9.59 5.84
N ARG A 51 15.54 8.49 5.11
CA ARG A 51 16.57 7.58 4.59
C ARG A 51 16.87 7.74 3.10
N GLY A 52 16.01 8.43 2.36
CA GLY A 52 16.17 8.68 0.92
C GLY A 52 15.75 7.51 0.01
N THR A 53 15.98 6.27 0.41
CA THR A 53 15.63 5.06 -0.36
C THR A 53 14.96 3.98 0.48
N ILE A 54 14.21 3.09 -0.17
CA ILE A 54 13.69 1.87 0.46
C ILE A 54 13.72 0.68 -0.51
N THR A 55 14.17 -0.48 -0.04
CA THR A 55 14.06 -1.74 -0.78
C THR A 55 12.74 -2.45 -0.45
N VAL A 56 12.37 -3.47 -1.23
CA VAL A 56 11.21 -4.33 -0.89
C VAL A 56 11.40 -5.01 0.48
N ALA A 57 12.63 -5.43 0.81
CA ALA A 57 12.94 -6.01 2.12
C ALA A 57 12.79 -4.99 3.25
N GLY A 58 13.27 -3.76 3.05
CA GLY A 58 13.10 -2.67 4.01
C GLY A 58 11.63 -2.33 4.24
N ALA A 59 10.82 -2.25 3.18
CA ALA A 59 9.39 -2.01 3.30
C ALA A 59 8.66 -3.15 4.02
N ARG A 60 9.04 -4.41 3.73
CA ARG A 60 8.51 -5.58 4.46
C ARG A 60 8.75 -5.45 5.96
N ASP A 61 9.99 -5.12 6.34
CA ASP A 61 10.40 -5.04 7.74
C ASP A 61 9.74 -3.83 8.44
N LEU A 62 9.70 -2.68 7.77
CA LEU A 62 9.03 -1.46 8.24
C LEU A 62 7.54 -1.69 8.53
N LEU A 63 6.87 -2.42 7.63
CA LEU A 63 5.42 -2.65 7.71
C LEU A 63 5.05 -3.92 8.49
N GLY A 64 6.02 -4.72 8.93
CA GLY A 64 5.76 -5.99 9.62
C GLY A 64 4.91 -6.96 8.82
N THR A 65 5.10 -7.03 7.49
CA THR A 65 4.23 -7.79 6.57
C THR A 65 5.00 -8.80 5.74
N SER A 66 4.34 -9.50 4.81
CA SER A 66 4.99 -10.41 3.87
C SER A 66 5.62 -9.64 2.69
N ARG A 67 6.58 -10.26 1.99
CA ARG A 67 7.15 -9.65 0.77
C ARG A 67 6.10 -9.42 -0.32
N LYS A 68 5.12 -10.33 -0.46
CA LYS A 68 4.00 -10.19 -1.42
C LYS A 68 3.26 -8.87 -1.18
N TYR A 69 2.90 -8.60 0.07
CA TYR A 69 2.15 -7.39 0.42
C TYR A 69 3.00 -6.13 0.31
N ALA A 70 4.25 -6.16 0.79
CA ALA A 70 5.16 -5.03 0.65
C ALA A 70 5.39 -4.65 -0.82
N LEU A 71 5.60 -5.63 -1.70
CA LEU A 71 5.75 -5.41 -3.13
C LEU A 71 4.50 -4.78 -3.74
N ALA A 72 3.31 -5.34 -3.48
CA ALA A 72 2.05 -4.83 -4.01
C ALA A 72 1.78 -3.37 -3.59
N ILE A 73 2.07 -3.03 -2.33
CA ILE A 73 1.94 -1.67 -1.81
C ILE A 73 2.90 -0.73 -2.54
N LEU A 74 4.17 -1.10 -2.65
CA LEU A 74 5.17 -0.28 -3.32
C LEU A 74 4.86 -0.07 -4.82
N GLU A 75 4.40 -1.11 -5.51
CA GLU A 75 3.94 -1.00 -6.90
C GLU A 75 2.71 -0.10 -7.05
N HIS A 76 1.80 -0.13 -6.08
CA HIS A 76 0.66 0.78 -6.06
C HIS A 76 1.10 2.23 -5.88
N LEU A 77 2.05 2.49 -4.97
CA LEU A 77 2.63 3.83 -4.78
C LEU A 77 3.40 4.31 -6.02
N ASP A 78 4.07 3.41 -6.74
CA ASP A 78 4.72 3.73 -8.02
C ASP A 78 3.68 4.16 -9.07
N ARG A 79 2.56 3.43 -9.19
CA ARG A 79 1.45 3.77 -10.12
C ARG A 79 0.79 5.10 -9.77
N GLN A 80 0.77 5.45 -8.48
CA GLN A 80 0.27 6.74 -8.01
C GLN A 80 1.29 7.88 -8.10
N HIS A 81 2.51 7.60 -8.61
CA HIS A 81 3.61 8.57 -8.65
C HIS A 81 3.97 9.14 -7.27
N VAL A 82 3.78 8.36 -6.21
CA VAL A 82 4.28 8.69 -4.87
C VAL A 82 5.75 8.27 -4.77
N THR A 83 6.06 7.06 -5.25
CA THR A 83 7.42 6.53 -5.33
C THR A 83 7.84 6.28 -6.77
N ARG A 84 9.16 6.16 -6.98
CA ARG A 84 9.73 5.70 -8.24
C ARG A 84 10.82 4.68 -7.96
N ARG A 85 10.79 3.58 -8.70
CA ARG A 85 11.83 2.55 -8.67
C ARG A 85 13.11 3.01 -9.38
N VAL A 86 14.25 2.84 -8.72
CA VAL A 86 15.60 3.07 -9.25
C VAL A 86 16.45 1.86 -8.86
N GLY A 87 16.71 0.96 -9.82
CA GLY A 87 17.33 -0.33 -9.53
C GLY A 87 16.45 -1.20 -8.63
N ASP A 88 16.99 -1.61 -7.48
CA ASP A 88 16.29 -2.44 -6.48
C ASP A 88 15.65 -1.63 -5.34
N GLU A 89 15.78 -0.31 -5.41
CA GLU A 89 15.26 0.63 -4.42
C GLU A 89 14.13 1.49 -5.00
N ARG A 90 13.42 2.17 -4.11
CA ARG A 90 12.47 3.24 -4.42
C ARG A 90 12.87 4.53 -3.73
N ARG A 91 12.56 5.64 -4.39
CA ARG A 91 12.68 7.02 -3.86
C ARG A 91 11.35 7.74 -4.01
N LEU A 92 11.18 8.86 -3.33
CA LEU A 92 10.04 9.76 -3.60
C LEU A 92 10.09 10.24 -5.05
N ALA A 93 8.95 10.22 -5.74
CA ALA A 93 8.86 10.63 -7.14
C ALA A 93 8.81 12.15 -7.33
N VAL A 94 8.39 12.89 -6.28
CA VAL A 94 8.40 14.35 -6.23
C VAL A 94 9.20 14.76 -4.99
N PRO A 95 10.18 15.68 -5.07
CA PRO A 95 10.75 16.29 -3.87
C PRO A 95 9.59 17.00 -3.16
N GLY A 96 9.34 16.69 -1.88
CA GLY A 96 8.29 17.36 -1.11
C GLY A 96 8.37 18.87 -1.35
N GLY A 97 7.27 19.46 -1.81
CA GLY A 97 7.14 20.91 -1.90
C GLY A 97 7.30 21.56 -0.53
#